data_AF-A0A953U1A8-F1
#
_entry.id   AF-A0A953U1A8-F1
#
_cell.length_a   1.000
_cell.length_b   1.000
_cell.length_c   1.000
_cell.angle_alpha   90.00
_cell.angle_beta   90.00
_cell.angle_gamma   90.00
#
_symmetry.space_group_name_H-M   'P 1'
#
loop_
_entity.id
_entity.type
_entity.pdbx_description
1 polymer ?
#
loop_
_entity_poly.entity_id
_entity_poly.type
_entity_poly.pdbx_seq_one_letter_code
_entity_poly.pdbx_strand_id
1 'polypeptide(L)'
;MKSHHRYAEEIWFLMHQSDDPRRLSLAVTCYCDDSGSHDEAEVAVVGAVLMNKPRFIEFHEDWSQILKEFRIAGVHMRDFVRPYGRYCTMAPEMKKALFASVAKAVNLKKEYSVSVAVPQADYQLLMTIPVCKELMGPYAMAFFTLTLINRDCSIIRRYNNRIAYLIDKGINRHHEQLQGAHTVMLHLEKQQNQRLTGAMAADLDDHNYALQAADAVAWSYHRLLETGVVEDEFSPLLEMFKDSQLPARPDGGVLRPHIKYEVPQQGILIFATLINQWLADTGEVPTWEKIIASSDQGYSNKATMSSEEYKKFDAMMNQLMRVKHSDLKAKLEAEKKDKKRKANKPSASGRASREKD
;
A
#
# COMPACT_ATOMS: atom_id res chain seq x y z
N MET A 1 -5.59 -2.73 30.19
CA MET A 1 -4.35 -2.28 29.53
C MET A 1 -3.44 -3.44 29.13
N LYS A 2 -3.15 -4.42 30.01
CA LYS A 2 -2.26 -5.57 29.69
C LYS A 2 -2.71 -6.49 28.53
N SER A 3 -4.01 -6.55 28.20
CA SER A 3 -4.51 -7.46 27.13
C SER A 3 -4.19 -6.95 25.72
N HIS A 4 -4.32 -5.66 25.46
CA HIS A 4 -4.11 -5.07 24.12
C HIS A 4 -2.64 -5.09 23.70
N HIS A 5 -1.74 -4.78 24.64
CA HIS A 5 -0.29 -4.83 24.38
C HIS A 5 0.16 -6.26 24.02
N ARG A 6 -0.32 -7.26 24.76
CA ARG A 6 -0.02 -8.67 24.51
C ARG A 6 -0.51 -9.13 23.12
N TYR A 7 -1.72 -8.75 22.72
CA TYR A 7 -2.24 -9.07 21.39
C TYR A 7 -1.39 -8.46 20.26
N ALA A 8 -0.95 -7.21 20.40
CA ALA A 8 -0.07 -6.57 19.44
C ALA A 8 1.30 -7.29 19.32
N GLU A 9 1.85 -7.77 20.44
CA GLU A 9 3.07 -8.58 20.44
C GLU A 9 2.86 -9.96 19.78
N GLU A 10 1.72 -10.60 20.01
CA GLU A 10 1.37 -11.90 19.42
C GLU A 10 1.22 -11.82 17.89
N ILE A 11 0.51 -10.80 17.36
CA ILE A 11 0.44 -10.55 15.91
C ILE A 11 1.85 -10.35 15.35
N TRP A 12 2.67 -9.54 16.02
CA TRP A 12 4.02 -9.30 15.53
C TRP A 12 4.83 -10.59 15.43
N PHE A 13 4.78 -11.42 16.46
CA PHE A 13 5.49 -12.69 16.49
C PHE A 13 5.02 -13.62 15.37
N LEU A 14 3.71 -13.67 15.10
CA LEU A 14 3.15 -14.45 13.99
C LEU A 14 3.76 -14.03 12.63
N MET A 15 3.93 -12.72 12.40
CA MET A 15 4.42 -12.20 11.12
C MET A 15 5.93 -12.37 10.91
N HIS A 16 6.73 -12.34 11.99
CA HIS A 16 8.20 -12.24 11.89
C HIS A 16 8.96 -13.39 12.54
N GLN A 17 8.30 -14.24 13.33
CA GLN A 17 8.85 -15.42 14.01
C GLN A 17 10.18 -15.17 14.75
N SER A 18 10.34 -13.99 15.36
CA SER A 18 11.61 -13.58 15.98
C SER A 18 11.37 -12.57 17.10
N ASP A 19 12.02 -12.80 18.25
CA ASP A 19 12.04 -11.88 19.40
C ASP A 19 13.34 -11.07 19.52
N ASP A 20 14.30 -11.23 18.59
CA ASP A 20 15.56 -10.47 18.58
C ASP A 20 15.27 -8.95 18.46
N PRO A 21 15.56 -8.13 19.49
CA PRO A 21 15.25 -6.69 19.51
C PRO A 21 15.79 -5.93 18.30
N ARG A 22 16.91 -6.37 17.71
CA ARG A 22 17.48 -5.75 16.51
C ARG A 22 16.62 -6.03 15.29
N ARG A 23 16.17 -7.28 15.12
CA ARG A 23 15.23 -7.68 14.06
C ARG A 23 13.84 -7.09 14.28
N LEU A 24 13.40 -6.94 15.52
CA LEU A 24 12.12 -6.33 15.90
C LEU A 24 12.03 -4.84 15.50
N SER A 25 13.13 -4.10 15.60
CA SER A 25 13.20 -2.70 15.18
C SER A 25 13.31 -2.51 13.66
N LEU A 26 13.83 -3.53 12.97
CA LEU A 26 14.20 -3.49 11.57
C LEU A 26 13.22 -4.19 10.63
N ALA A 27 12.38 -5.11 11.11
CA ALA A 27 11.36 -5.72 10.27
C ALA A 27 10.15 -4.77 10.14
N VAL A 28 9.43 -4.89 9.03
CA VAL A 28 8.27 -4.04 8.69
C VAL A 28 7.14 -4.97 8.27
N THR A 29 5.94 -4.69 8.76
CA THR A 29 4.70 -5.31 8.28
C THR A 29 3.96 -4.31 7.41
N CYS A 30 3.51 -4.78 6.25
CA CYS A 30 2.58 -4.10 5.35
C CYS A 30 1.16 -4.60 5.65
N TYR A 31 0.32 -3.71 6.15
CA TYR A 31 -1.09 -3.99 6.42
C TYR A 31 -1.88 -3.53 5.22
N CYS A 32 -2.66 -4.42 4.62
CA CYS A 32 -3.37 -4.18 3.36
C CYS A 32 -4.87 -4.37 3.54
N ASP A 33 -5.63 -3.47 2.95
CA ASP A 33 -7.08 -3.55 2.85
C ASP A 33 -7.53 -3.03 1.47
N ASP A 34 -8.79 -3.22 1.14
CA ASP A 34 -9.35 -2.94 -0.17
C ASP A 34 -10.55 -2.01 -0.16
N SER A 35 -10.77 -1.37 -1.30
CA SER A 35 -11.97 -0.58 -1.55
C SER A 35 -12.36 -0.68 -3.02
N GLY A 36 -13.65 -0.75 -3.31
CA GLY A 36 -14.15 -0.91 -4.68
C GLY A 36 -13.87 -2.30 -5.28
N SER A 37 -13.81 -3.36 -4.48
CA SER A 37 -13.61 -4.74 -4.95
C SER A 37 -14.86 -5.40 -5.55
N HIS A 38 -16.04 -4.79 -5.40
CA HIS A 38 -17.26 -5.24 -6.08
C HIS A 38 -17.26 -4.91 -7.58
N ASP A 39 -17.96 -5.72 -8.37
CA ASP A 39 -17.96 -5.68 -9.84
C ASP A 39 -18.52 -4.36 -10.43
N GLU A 40 -19.25 -3.57 -9.63
CA GLU A 40 -19.87 -2.29 -10.05
C GLU A 40 -18.97 -1.07 -9.79
N ALA A 41 -17.84 -1.21 -9.08
CA ALA A 41 -16.93 -0.09 -8.86
C ALA A 41 -16.25 0.33 -10.16
N GLU A 42 -16.04 1.63 -10.33
CA GLU A 42 -15.24 2.13 -11.46
C GLU A 42 -13.74 1.78 -11.31
N VAL A 43 -13.27 1.66 -10.06
CA VAL A 43 -11.87 1.40 -9.74
C VAL A 43 -11.77 0.48 -8.52
N ALA A 44 -10.88 -0.51 -8.58
CA ALA A 44 -10.51 -1.30 -7.41
C ALA A 44 -9.23 -0.74 -6.80
N VAL A 45 -9.17 -0.56 -5.48
CA VAL A 45 -8.03 0.01 -4.77
C VAL A 45 -7.56 -0.92 -3.68
N VAL A 46 -6.24 -1.14 -3.59
CA VAL A 46 -5.59 -1.63 -2.37
C VAL A 46 -4.94 -0.46 -1.68
N GLY A 47 -5.28 -0.24 -0.41
CA GLY A 47 -4.58 0.66 0.48
C GLY A 47 -3.65 -0.13 1.41
N ALA A 48 -2.48 0.41 1.70
CA ALA A 48 -1.60 -0.17 2.69
C ALA A 48 -0.87 0.85 3.56
N VAL A 49 -0.64 0.46 4.81
CA VAL A 49 0.24 1.17 5.75
C VAL A 49 1.37 0.24 6.17
N LEU A 50 2.59 0.78 6.20
CA LEU A 50 3.77 0.03 6.63
C LEU A 50 4.28 0.53 7.97
N MET A 51 4.49 -0.38 8.90
CA MET A 51 4.98 -0.06 10.25
C MET A 51 5.98 -1.13 10.72
N ASN A 52 7.01 -0.70 11.46
CA ASN A 52 7.84 -1.61 12.25
C ASN A 52 7.22 -1.84 13.65
N LYS A 53 7.77 -2.76 14.45
CA LYS A 53 7.16 -3.16 15.74
C LYS A 53 6.93 -2.00 16.69
N PRO A 54 7.93 -1.14 16.98
CA PRO A 54 7.74 -0.09 17.97
C PRO A 54 6.62 0.86 17.55
N ARG A 55 6.55 1.20 16.25
CA ARG A 55 5.51 2.06 15.72
C ARG A 55 4.14 1.41 15.72
N PHE A 56 4.06 0.13 15.41
CA PHE A 56 2.79 -0.61 15.48
C PHE A 56 2.23 -0.64 16.91
N ILE A 57 3.07 -0.88 17.92
CA ILE A 57 2.64 -0.87 19.33
C ILE A 57 2.14 0.51 19.74
N GLU A 58 2.93 1.57 19.49
CA GLU A 58 2.53 2.95 19.79
C GLU A 58 1.24 3.34 19.04
N PHE A 59 1.14 2.93 17.77
CA PHE A 59 -0.04 3.17 16.95
C PHE A 59 -1.29 2.49 17.53
N HIS A 60 -1.16 1.26 17.99
CA HIS A 60 -2.26 0.51 18.59
C HIS A 60 -2.80 1.20 19.86
N GLU A 61 -1.90 1.75 20.68
CA GLU A 61 -2.29 2.52 21.87
C GLU A 61 -3.00 3.84 21.51
N ASP A 62 -2.43 4.62 20.58
CA ASP A 62 -3.02 5.87 20.09
C ASP A 62 -4.40 5.62 19.48
N TRP A 63 -4.55 4.59 18.65
CA TRP A 63 -5.82 4.23 18.01
C TRP A 63 -6.86 3.79 19.04
N SER A 64 -6.49 2.97 20.03
CA SER A 64 -7.37 2.58 21.14
C SER A 64 -7.90 3.81 21.89
N GLN A 65 -7.07 4.83 22.07
CA GLN A 65 -7.48 6.07 22.72
C GLN A 65 -8.48 6.87 21.87
N ILE A 66 -8.25 6.95 20.54
CA ILE A 66 -9.19 7.58 19.60
C ILE A 66 -10.56 6.87 19.68
N LEU A 67 -10.60 5.55 19.61
CA LEU A 67 -11.87 4.78 19.69
C LEU A 67 -12.64 5.08 20.98
N LYS A 68 -11.95 5.19 22.13
CA LYS A 68 -12.55 5.53 23.42
C LYS A 68 -13.08 6.97 23.46
N GLU A 69 -12.32 7.92 22.93
CA GLU A 69 -12.68 9.34 22.89
C GLU A 69 -13.98 9.55 22.10
N PHE A 70 -14.08 8.94 20.92
CA PHE A 70 -15.24 9.03 20.05
C PHE A 70 -16.34 8.00 20.35
N ARG A 71 -16.11 7.12 21.34
CA ARG A 71 -17.05 6.07 21.80
C ARG A 71 -17.53 5.15 20.67
N ILE A 72 -16.60 4.71 19.82
CA ILE A 72 -16.84 3.79 18.71
C ILE A 72 -16.05 2.49 18.89
N ALA A 73 -16.53 1.39 18.29
CA ALA A 73 -15.90 0.08 18.41
C ALA A 73 -14.67 -0.10 17.49
N GLY A 74 -14.65 0.58 16.36
CA GLY A 74 -13.64 0.47 15.31
C GLY A 74 -13.89 1.53 14.24
N VAL A 75 -12.90 1.74 13.38
CA VAL A 75 -13.00 2.61 12.20
C VAL A 75 -13.01 1.73 10.97
N HIS A 76 -14.21 1.31 10.57
CA HIS A 76 -14.46 0.71 9.25
C HIS A 76 -15.18 1.75 8.42
N MET A 77 -14.64 2.12 7.26
CA MET A 77 -15.12 3.27 6.50
C MET A 77 -16.58 3.10 6.07
N ARG A 78 -17.01 1.87 5.77
CA ARG A 78 -18.41 1.54 5.48
C ARG A 78 -19.38 1.91 6.61
N ASP A 79 -18.93 1.90 7.87
CA ASP A 79 -19.78 2.21 9.02
C ASP A 79 -20.13 3.70 9.07
N PHE A 80 -19.39 4.58 8.39
CA PHE A 80 -19.65 6.03 8.40
C PHE A 80 -20.42 6.52 7.18
N VAL A 81 -20.59 5.66 6.17
CA VAL A 81 -21.23 6.00 4.88
C VAL A 81 -22.74 5.78 4.95
N ARG A 82 -23.49 6.72 4.36
CA ARG A 82 -24.96 6.65 4.28
C ARG A 82 -25.42 5.64 3.22
N PRO A 83 -26.64 5.11 3.33
CA PRO A 83 -27.59 5.30 4.43
C PRO A 83 -27.48 4.23 5.53
N TYR A 84 -26.64 3.21 5.36
CA TYR A 84 -26.65 1.99 6.18
C TYR A 84 -25.53 1.90 7.23
N GLY A 85 -24.53 2.78 7.17
CA GLY A 85 -23.41 2.73 8.10
C GLY A 85 -23.85 2.93 9.56
N ARG A 86 -23.29 2.14 10.47
CA ARG A 86 -23.58 2.19 11.92
C ARG A 86 -23.43 3.59 12.53
N TYR A 87 -22.46 4.35 12.05
CA TYR A 87 -22.12 5.71 12.46
C TYR A 87 -22.47 6.75 11.38
N CYS A 88 -23.31 6.41 10.40
CA CYS A 88 -23.63 7.33 9.31
C CYS A 88 -24.38 8.60 9.78
N THR A 89 -25.06 8.51 10.94
CA THR A 89 -25.77 9.60 11.62
C THR A 89 -24.90 10.41 12.59
N MET A 90 -23.61 10.07 12.75
CA MET A 90 -22.66 10.87 13.52
C MET A 90 -22.62 12.30 12.97
N ALA A 91 -22.61 13.30 13.86
CA ALA A 91 -22.57 14.70 13.46
C ALA A 91 -21.33 14.99 12.59
N PRO A 92 -21.44 15.80 11.51
CA PRO A 92 -20.33 16.06 10.58
C PRO A 92 -19.06 16.57 11.27
N GLU A 93 -19.19 17.50 12.22
CA GLU A 93 -18.04 18.03 12.99
C GLU A 93 -17.35 16.96 13.83
N MET A 94 -18.11 15.99 14.34
CA MET A 94 -17.57 14.87 15.10
C MET A 94 -16.83 13.89 14.19
N LYS A 95 -17.36 13.59 12.99
CA LYS A 95 -16.64 12.81 11.96
C LYS A 95 -15.35 13.51 11.55
N LYS A 96 -15.40 14.83 11.34
CA LYS A 96 -14.23 15.64 10.99
C LYS A 96 -13.15 15.55 12.07
N ALA A 97 -13.52 15.71 13.34
CA ALA A 97 -12.59 15.57 14.46
C ALA A 97 -12.01 14.14 14.60
N LEU A 98 -12.85 13.11 14.41
CA LEU A 98 -12.43 11.71 14.41
C LEU A 98 -11.41 11.46 13.31
N PHE A 99 -11.72 11.83 12.08
CA PHE A 99 -10.86 11.55 10.94
C PHE A 99 -9.58 12.41 10.91
N ALA A 100 -9.61 13.60 11.51
CA ALA A 100 -8.38 14.36 11.77
C ALA A 100 -7.45 13.60 12.74
N SER A 101 -8.02 12.98 13.77
CA SER A 101 -7.27 12.17 14.74
C SER A 101 -6.72 10.89 14.11
N VAL A 102 -7.54 10.20 13.29
CA VAL A 102 -7.13 9.03 12.50
C VAL A 102 -5.96 9.38 11.57
N ALA A 103 -6.10 10.41 10.74
CA ALA A 103 -5.07 10.81 9.78
C ALA A 103 -3.76 11.19 10.48
N LYS A 104 -3.86 11.88 11.63
CA LYS A 104 -2.71 12.22 12.48
C LYS A 104 -2.02 10.97 13.02
N ALA A 105 -2.76 10.00 13.58
CA ALA A 105 -2.20 8.77 14.11
C ALA A 105 -1.46 7.97 13.02
N VAL A 106 -2.10 7.77 11.85
CA VAL A 106 -1.49 7.08 10.71
C VAL A 106 -0.20 7.76 10.28
N ASN A 107 -0.24 9.07 10.05
CA ASN A 107 0.96 9.82 9.64
C ASN A 107 2.04 9.87 10.73
N LEU A 108 1.67 9.80 12.01
CA LEU A 108 2.63 9.83 13.11
C LEU A 108 3.41 8.52 13.28
N LYS A 109 2.90 7.40 12.76
CA LYS A 109 3.45 6.06 13.04
C LYS A 109 3.88 5.28 11.80
N LYS A 110 3.29 5.53 10.62
CA LYS A 110 3.72 4.85 9.39
C LYS A 110 5.17 5.14 9.02
N GLU A 111 5.83 4.15 8.41
CA GLU A 111 7.10 4.35 7.67
C GLU A 111 6.82 4.98 6.30
N TYR A 112 5.76 4.51 5.65
CA TYR A 112 5.10 5.09 4.49
C TYR A 112 3.74 4.40 4.30
N SER A 113 2.92 4.91 3.39
CA SER A 113 1.71 4.21 2.92
C SER A 113 1.70 4.12 1.41
N VAL A 114 0.96 3.17 0.86
CA VAL A 114 0.81 2.94 -0.58
C VAL A 114 -0.67 2.82 -0.89
N SER A 115 -1.12 3.40 -2.00
CA SER A 115 -2.40 3.08 -2.60
C SER A 115 -2.19 2.69 -4.06
N VAL A 116 -2.71 1.54 -4.44
CA VAL A 116 -2.69 1.05 -5.81
C VAL A 116 -4.12 0.97 -6.32
N ALA A 117 -4.39 1.63 -7.44
CA ALA A 117 -5.68 1.62 -8.12
C ALA A 117 -5.62 0.85 -9.43
N VAL A 118 -6.64 0.05 -9.73
CA VAL A 118 -6.84 -0.66 -11.00
C VAL A 118 -8.18 -0.22 -11.58
N PRO A 119 -8.18 0.54 -12.70
CA PRO A 119 -9.42 0.91 -13.38
C PRO A 119 -10.17 -0.33 -13.85
N GLN A 120 -11.42 -0.51 -13.38
CA GLN A 120 -12.19 -1.72 -13.69
C GLN A 120 -12.60 -1.78 -15.15
N ALA A 121 -12.93 -0.64 -15.77
CA ALA A 121 -13.31 -0.59 -17.18
C ALA A 121 -12.19 -1.13 -18.09
N ASP A 122 -10.94 -0.70 -17.87
CA ASP A 122 -9.79 -1.21 -18.59
C ASP A 122 -9.53 -2.68 -18.30
N TYR A 123 -9.68 -3.09 -17.03
CA TYR A 123 -9.48 -4.48 -16.64
C TYR A 123 -10.49 -5.41 -17.32
N GLN A 124 -11.78 -5.08 -17.25
CA GLN A 124 -12.86 -5.86 -17.84
C GLN A 124 -12.81 -5.89 -19.36
N LEU A 125 -12.33 -4.81 -20.00
CA LEU A 125 -12.14 -4.77 -21.45
C LEU A 125 -11.07 -5.75 -21.94
N LEU A 126 -10.01 -5.94 -21.15
CA LEU A 126 -8.81 -6.67 -21.55
C LEU A 126 -8.78 -8.11 -21.05
N MET A 127 -9.40 -8.37 -19.91
CA MET A 127 -9.36 -9.65 -19.21
C MET A 127 -10.64 -10.46 -19.43
N THR A 128 -10.50 -11.76 -19.62
CA THR A 128 -11.67 -12.66 -19.69
C THR A 128 -12.24 -12.94 -18.30
N ILE A 129 -13.55 -13.19 -18.21
CA ILE A 129 -14.25 -13.49 -16.94
C ILE A 129 -13.61 -14.65 -16.17
N PRO A 130 -13.25 -15.80 -16.80
CA PRO A 130 -12.62 -16.90 -16.08
C PRO A 130 -11.29 -16.47 -15.42
N VAL A 131 -10.47 -15.70 -16.13
CA VAL A 131 -9.19 -15.23 -15.60
C VAL A 131 -9.39 -14.28 -14.42
N CYS A 132 -10.36 -13.36 -14.51
CA CYS A 132 -10.69 -12.46 -13.40
C CYS A 132 -11.17 -13.21 -12.15
N LYS A 133 -11.91 -14.31 -12.32
CA LYS A 133 -12.50 -15.08 -11.22
C LYS A 133 -11.52 -16.07 -10.60
N GLU A 134 -10.69 -16.71 -11.41
CA GLU A 134 -9.89 -17.87 -10.98
C GLU A 134 -8.42 -17.51 -10.76
N LEU A 135 -7.84 -16.68 -11.63
CA LEU A 135 -6.43 -16.35 -11.56
C LEU A 135 -6.20 -15.06 -10.78
N MET A 136 -6.62 -13.93 -11.34
CA MET A 136 -6.27 -12.61 -10.83
C MET A 136 -7.37 -11.62 -11.18
N GLY A 137 -8.18 -11.24 -10.19
CA GLY A 137 -9.11 -10.12 -10.30
C GLY A 137 -8.39 -8.77 -10.12
N PRO A 138 -9.11 -7.64 -10.30
CA PRO A 138 -8.56 -6.29 -10.12
C PRO A 138 -7.89 -6.09 -8.75
N TYR A 139 -8.49 -6.62 -7.68
CA TYR A 139 -7.92 -6.54 -6.34
C TYR A 139 -6.57 -7.27 -6.22
N ALA A 140 -6.49 -8.50 -6.74
CA ALA A 140 -5.24 -9.26 -6.73
C ALA A 140 -4.15 -8.62 -7.61
N MET A 141 -4.52 -8.01 -8.74
CA MET A 141 -3.61 -7.21 -9.57
C MET A 141 -3.08 -5.98 -8.82
N ALA A 142 -3.95 -5.26 -8.11
CA ALA A 142 -3.56 -4.12 -7.29
C ALA A 142 -2.60 -4.56 -6.16
N PHE A 143 -2.87 -5.70 -5.51
CA PHE A 143 -2.00 -6.24 -4.47
C PHE A 143 -0.65 -6.69 -5.03
N PHE A 144 -0.63 -7.40 -6.16
CA PHE A 144 0.61 -7.79 -6.84
C PHE A 144 1.47 -6.56 -7.15
N THR A 145 0.86 -5.53 -7.74
CA THR A 145 1.54 -4.26 -8.03
C THR A 145 2.05 -3.56 -6.76
N LEU A 146 1.29 -3.62 -5.66
CA LEU A 146 1.73 -3.10 -4.37
C LEU A 146 2.99 -3.81 -3.85
N THR A 147 3.07 -5.14 -4.00
CA THR A 147 4.27 -5.90 -3.59
C THR A 147 5.51 -5.49 -4.41
N LEU A 148 5.33 -5.22 -5.71
CA LEU A 148 6.38 -4.69 -6.59
C LEU A 148 6.85 -3.29 -6.15
N ILE A 149 5.91 -2.39 -5.84
CA ILE A 149 6.23 -1.05 -5.31
C ILE A 149 7.00 -1.15 -3.99
N ASN A 150 6.59 -2.04 -3.08
CA ASN A 150 7.27 -2.25 -1.81
C ASN A 150 8.69 -2.78 -1.99
N ARG A 151 8.91 -3.70 -2.93
CA ARG A 151 10.24 -4.17 -3.32
C ARG A 151 11.11 -2.99 -3.78
N ASP A 152 10.62 -2.16 -4.68
CA ASP A 152 11.39 -1.02 -5.22
C ASP A 152 11.68 0.03 -4.13
N CYS A 153 10.71 0.31 -3.28
CA CYS A 153 10.90 1.17 -2.11
C CYS A 153 11.98 0.63 -1.18
N SER A 154 12.00 -0.68 -0.96
CA SER A 154 13.01 -1.35 -0.14
C SER A 154 14.41 -1.20 -0.74
N ILE A 155 14.55 -1.44 -2.05
CA ILE A 155 15.82 -1.27 -2.77
C ILE A 155 16.31 0.18 -2.69
N ILE A 156 15.45 1.16 -2.98
CA ILE A 156 15.78 2.60 -2.95
C ILE A 156 16.23 3.03 -1.55
N ARG A 157 15.54 2.52 -0.51
CA ARG A 157 15.83 2.83 0.90
C ARG A 157 16.96 1.97 1.49
N ARG A 158 17.55 1.05 0.70
CA ARG A 158 18.54 0.07 1.16
C ARG A 158 18.04 -0.77 2.34
N TYR A 159 16.73 -0.99 2.38
CA TYR A 159 16.11 -1.92 3.30
C TYR A 159 16.30 -3.34 2.77
N ASN A 160 16.94 -4.18 3.57
CA ASN A 160 17.37 -5.53 3.19
C ASN A 160 16.64 -6.65 3.96
N ASN A 161 15.67 -6.28 4.80
CA ASN A 161 14.86 -7.26 5.52
C ASN A 161 13.63 -7.62 4.70
N ARG A 162 12.95 -8.68 5.14
CA ARG A 162 11.66 -9.06 4.57
C ARG A 162 10.55 -8.13 5.06
N ILE A 163 9.59 -7.84 4.19
CA ILE A 163 8.34 -7.16 4.51
C ILE A 163 7.25 -8.22 4.58
N ALA A 164 6.68 -8.41 5.75
CA ALA A 164 5.56 -9.33 5.92
C ALA A 164 4.25 -8.63 5.52
N TYR A 165 3.27 -9.37 5.00
CA TYR A 165 2.00 -8.83 4.50
C TYR A 165 0.84 -9.37 5.33
N LEU A 166 0.14 -8.49 6.02
CA LEU A 166 -1.11 -8.83 6.69
C LEU A 166 -2.25 -8.22 5.89
N ILE A 167 -3.13 -9.06 5.38
CA ILE A 167 -4.25 -8.63 4.54
C ILE A 167 -5.54 -8.76 5.34
N ASP A 168 -6.48 -7.84 5.16
CA ASP A 168 -7.83 -8.07 5.66
C ASP A 168 -8.40 -9.36 5.05
N LYS A 169 -8.92 -10.20 5.93
CA LYS A 169 -9.50 -11.48 5.55
C LYS A 169 -10.79 -11.29 4.76
N GLY A 170 -11.53 -10.21 5.05
CA GLY A 170 -12.77 -9.83 4.39
C GLY A 170 -13.70 -11.02 4.13
N ILE A 171 -14.37 -10.98 2.97
CA ILE A 171 -15.06 -12.15 2.40
C ILE A 171 -14.00 -12.92 1.60
N ASN A 172 -13.71 -14.18 1.99
CA ASN A 172 -12.66 -15.08 1.46
C ASN A 172 -12.54 -15.23 -0.08
N ARG A 173 -13.36 -14.56 -0.90
CA ARG A 173 -13.47 -14.70 -2.36
C ARG A 173 -12.14 -14.47 -3.10
N HIS A 174 -11.23 -13.67 -2.57
CA HIS A 174 -9.98 -13.31 -3.27
C HIS A 174 -8.72 -13.93 -2.65
N HIS A 175 -8.84 -14.69 -1.57
CA HIS A 175 -7.68 -15.14 -0.80
C HIS A 175 -6.71 -15.99 -1.62
N GLU A 176 -7.21 -16.92 -2.44
CA GLU A 176 -6.38 -17.76 -3.31
C GLU A 176 -5.63 -16.94 -4.38
N GLN A 177 -6.28 -15.93 -4.94
CA GLN A 177 -5.66 -15.03 -5.93
C GLN A 177 -4.51 -14.23 -5.31
N LEU A 178 -4.69 -13.75 -4.07
CA LEU A 178 -3.66 -13.02 -3.31
C LEU A 178 -2.48 -13.92 -2.93
N GLN A 179 -2.76 -15.16 -2.50
CA GLN A 179 -1.72 -16.16 -2.24
C GLN A 179 -0.91 -16.49 -3.50
N GLY A 180 -1.58 -16.62 -4.63
CA GLY A 180 -0.93 -16.83 -5.91
C GLY A 180 -0.03 -15.66 -6.33
N ALA A 181 -0.56 -14.43 -6.25
CA ALA A 181 0.22 -13.22 -6.50
C ALA A 181 1.46 -13.11 -5.59
N HIS A 182 1.31 -13.41 -4.29
CA HIS A 182 2.41 -13.46 -3.33
C HIS A 182 3.45 -14.53 -3.68
N THR A 183 2.99 -15.72 -4.09
CA THR A 183 3.87 -16.83 -4.51
C THR A 183 4.68 -16.47 -5.75
N VAL A 184 4.07 -15.83 -6.75
CA VAL A 184 4.77 -15.30 -7.93
C VAL A 184 5.81 -14.27 -7.52
N MET A 185 5.50 -13.35 -6.60
CA MET A 185 6.46 -12.36 -6.12
C MET A 185 7.67 -13.01 -5.44
N LEU A 186 7.46 -14.00 -4.56
CA LEU A 186 8.55 -14.77 -3.94
C LEU A 186 9.43 -15.46 -4.99
N HIS A 187 8.83 -16.01 -6.04
CA HIS A 187 9.55 -16.65 -7.14
C HIS A 187 10.40 -15.64 -7.93
N LEU A 188 9.81 -14.50 -8.32
CA LEU A 188 10.51 -13.43 -9.04
C LEU A 188 11.72 -12.91 -8.26
N GLU A 189 11.57 -12.68 -6.94
CA GLU A 189 12.69 -12.27 -6.10
C GLU A 189 13.79 -13.32 -6.03
N LYS A 190 13.42 -14.60 -5.91
CA LYS A 190 14.39 -15.70 -5.89
C LYS A 190 15.22 -15.74 -7.18
N GLN A 191 14.59 -15.57 -8.35
CA GLN A 191 15.29 -15.50 -9.64
C GLN A 191 16.26 -14.32 -9.72
N GLN A 192 15.94 -13.21 -9.04
CA GLN A 192 16.77 -12.00 -8.99
C GLN A 192 17.76 -11.98 -7.81
N ASN A 193 17.90 -13.09 -7.08
CA ASN A 193 18.72 -13.21 -5.87
C ASN A 193 18.37 -12.14 -4.80
N GLN A 194 17.09 -11.85 -4.66
CA GLN A 194 16.51 -10.95 -3.67
C GLN A 194 15.64 -11.75 -2.67
N ARG A 195 15.41 -11.16 -1.49
CA ARG A 195 14.63 -11.77 -0.39
C ARG A 195 13.92 -10.69 0.43
N LEU A 196 13.14 -9.84 -0.23
CA LEU A 196 12.47 -8.68 0.35
C LEU A 196 10.99 -8.96 0.70
N THR A 197 10.35 -9.92 0.03
CA THR A 197 9.00 -10.36 0.34
C THR A 197 9.03 -11.38 1.48
N GLY A 198 8.27 -11.09 2.53
CA GLY A 198 8.14 -11.90 3.74
C GLY A 198 6.92 -12.81 3.72
N ALA A 199 6.54 -13.30 4.91
CA ALA A 199 5.34 -14.10 5.08
C ALA A 199 4.08 -13.29 4.76
N MET A 200 3.04 -13.98 4.30
CA MET A 200 1.71 -13.40 4.13
C MET A 200 0.73 -14.11 5.07
N ALA A 201 -0.14 -13.34 5.70
CA ALA A 201 -1.23 -13.84 6.54
C ALA A 201 -2.50 -13.01 6.29
N ALA A 202 -3.63 -13.53 6.75
CA ALA A 202 -4.89 -12.81 6.78
C ALA A 202 -5.43 -12.75 8.20
N ASP A 203 -6.02 -11.62 8.57
CA ASP A 203 -6.67 -11.41 9.87
C ASP A 203 -7.90 -10.52 9.67
N LEU A 204 -8.79 -10.46 10.67
CA LEU A 204 -9.94 -9.57 10.63
C LEU A 204 -9.55 -8.16 11.11
N ASP A 205 -10.04 -7.16 10.40
CA ASP A 205 -9.87 -5.75 10.77
C ASP A 205 -10.62 -5.34 12.05
N ASP A 206 -11.61 -6.12 12.52
CA ASP A 206 -12.39 -5.88 13.76
C ASP A 206 -11.51 -5.57 15.00
N HIS A 207 -10.33 -6.20 15.08
CA HIS A 207 -9.41 -6.05 16.21
C HIS A 207 -8.03 -5.57 15.81
N ASN A 208 -7.77 -5.46 14.50
CA ASN A 208 -6.50 -5.02 13.98
C ASN A 208 -6.56 -3.57 13.50
N TYR A 209 -6.19 -2.65 14.37
CA TYR A 209 -6.24 -1.21 14.08
C TYR A 209 -5.38 -0.80 12.88
N ALA A 210 -4.34 -1.57 12.54
CA ALA A 210 -3.54 -1.28 11.36
C ALA A 210 -4.23 -1.70 10.06
N LEU A 211 -5.09 -2.72 10.08
CA LEU A 211 -5.97 -3.05 8.96
C LEU A 211 -7.07 -1.98 8.81
N GLN A 212 -7.70 -1.53 9.90
CA GLN A 212 -8.63 -0.37 9.86
C GLN A 212 -7.99 0.90 9.28
N ALA A 213 -6.70 1.12 9.54
CA ALA A 213 -5.95 2.21 8.93
C ALA A 213 -5.69 2.00 7.44
N ALA A 214 -5.46 0.76 7.01
CA ALA A 214 -5.36 0.41 5.60
C ALA A 214 -6.70 0.59 4.88
N ASP A 215 -7.84 0.23 5.49
CA ASP A 215 -9.20 0.53 4.99
C ASP A 215 -9.39 2.04 4.79
N ALA A 216 -9.07 2.84 5.82
CA ALA A 216 -9.16 4.29 5.71
C ALA A 216 -8.30 4.86 4.56
N VAL A 217 -7.11 4.30 4.32
CA VAL A 217 -6.24 4.68 3.19
C VAL A 217 -6.84 4.24 1.85
N ALA A 218 -7.30 2.99 1.74
CA ALA A 218 -7.90 2.42 0.54
C ALA A 218 -9.15 3.21 0.12
N TRP A 219 -10.09 3.36 1.05
CA TRP A 219 -11.35 4.07 0.85
C TRP A 219 -11.14 5.54 0.49
N SER A 220 -10.24 6.25 1.17
CA SER A 220 -10.01 7.67 0.90
C SER A 220 -9.41 7.89 -0.48
N TYR A 221 -8.56 6.97 -0.94
CA TYR A 221 -7.99 7.05 -2.27
C TYR A 221 -9.00 6.66 -3.34
N HIS A 222 -9.79 5.60 -3.11
CA HIS A 222 -10.90 5.20 -3.97
C HIS A 222 -11.88 6.36 -4.18
N ARG A 223 -12.35 7.00 -3.10
CA ARG A 223 -13.23 8.16 -3.19
C ARG A 223 -12.62 9.33 -3.94
N LEU A 224 -11.34 9.61 -3.70
CA LEU A 224 -10.64 10.68 -4.42
C LEU A 224 -10.63 10.43 -5.94
N LEU A 225 -10.51 9.17 -6.38
CA LEU A 225 -10.54 8.80 -7.80
C LEU A 225 -11.96 8.87 -8.38
N GLU A 226 -12.94 8.37 -7.65
CA GLU A 226 -14.34 8.28 -8.10
C GLU A 226 -15.01 9.66 -8.24
N THR A 227 -14.83 10.56 -7.27
CA THR A 227 -15.57 11.83 -7.23
C THR A 227 -14.69 13.06 -7.45
N GLY A 228 -13.36 12.89 -7.44
CA GLY A 228 -12.40 14.00 -7.43
C GLY A 228 -12.32 14.78 -6.11
N VAL A 229 -13.24 14.55 -5.17
CA VAL A 229 -13.33 15.25 -3.88
C VAL A 229 -13.76 14.30 -2.77
N VAL A 230 -13.10 14.39 -1.61
CA VAL A 230 -13.60 13.73 -0.40
C VAL A 230 -14.53 14.71 0.32
N GLU A 231 -15.75 14.29 0.67
CA GLU A 231 -16.77 15.13 1.31
C GLU A 231 -16.20 15.82 2.57
N ASP A 232 -16.75 16.99 2.94
CA ASP A 232 -16.15 17.84 4.00
C ASP A 232 -15.92 17.08 5.33
N GLU A 233 -16.87 16.21 5.72
CA GLU A 233 -16.77 15.43 6.96
C GLU A 233 -15.66 14.35 6.93
N PHE A 234 -15.23 13.92 5.75
CA PHE A 234 -14.14 12.96 5.53
C PHE A 234 -12.84 13.62 5.04
N SER A 235 -12.89 14.90 4.66
CA SER A 235 -11.75 15.66 4.11
C SER A 235 -10.46 15.59 4.93
N PRO A 236 -10.47 15.46 6.29
CA PRO A 236 -9.24 15.28 7.05
C PRO A 236 -8.43 14.03 6.69
N LEU A 237 -9.06 12.99 6.14
CA LEU A 237 -8.36 11.78 5.69
C LEU A 237 -7.36 12.08 4.57
N LEU A 238 -7.58 13.13 3.78
CA LEU A 238 -6.64 13.56 2.73
C LEU A 238 -5.28 13.99 3.29
N GLU A 239 -5.20 14.35 4.57
CA GLU A 239 -3.92 14.62 5.24
C GLU A 239 -3.00 13.40 5.24
N MET A 240 -3.53 12.17 5.16
CA MET A 240 -2.73 10.94 5.05
C MET A 240 -1.90 10.90 3.76
N PHE A 241 -2.32 11.64 2.74
CA PHE A 241 -1.70 11.66 1.42
C PHE A 241 -0.75 12.83 1.19
N LYS A 242 -0.76 13.81 2.09
CA LYS A 242 0.17 14.93 2.00
C LYS A 242 1.55 14.45 2.46
N ASP A 243 2.58 14.89 1.77
CA ASP A 243 3.95 14.74 2.25
C ASP A 243 4.04 15.48 3.58
N SER A 244 3.98 14.70 4.65
CA SER A 244 3.73 15.22 5.98
C SER A 244 4.83 16.22 6.35
N GLN A 245 4.48 17.47 6.68
CA GLN A 245 5.40 18.43 7.33
C GLN A 245 5.67 18.05 8.79
N LEU A 246 5.61 16.75 9.10
CA LEU A 246 5.90 16.27 10.43
C LEU A 246 7.36 16.57 10.76
N PRO A 247 7.65 16.89 12.04
CA PRO A 247 9.01 17.12 12.47
C PRO A 247 9.89 15.94 12.06
N ALA A 248 11.11 16.25 11.63
CA ALA A 248 12.10 15.23 11.32
C ALA A 248 12.18 14.24 12.48
N ARG A 249 12.24 12.95 12.17
CA ARG A 249 12.31 11.93 13.22
C ARG A 249 13.57 12.17 14.06
N PRO A 250 13.55 11.86 15.36
CA PRO A 250 14.76 11.91 16.19
C PRO A 250 15.91 11.05 15.65
N ASP A 251 15.59 10.01 14.88
CA ASP A 251 16.55 9.14 14.17
C ASP A 251 17.05 9.72 12.83
N GLY A 252 16.67 10.95 12.48
CA GLY A 252 17.05 11.61 11.22
C GLY A 252 16.28 11.12 10.00
N GLY A 253 15.25 10.28 10.15
CA GLY A 253 14.39 9.87 9.05
C GLY A 253 13.53 11.02 8.52
N VAL A 254 13.60 11.24 7.20
CA VAL A 254 12.99 12.38 6.50
C VAL A 254 11.91 11.85 5.57
N LEU A 255 10.66 12.21 5.88
CA LEU A 255 9.40 11.95 5.15
C LEU A 255 8.78 10.56 5.35
N ARG A 256 7.48 10.57 5.62
CA ARG A 256 6.57 9.43 5.63
C ARG A 256 5.65 9.54 4.42
N PRO A 257 6.18 9.32 3.21
CA PRO A 257 5.45 9.60 1.99
C PRO A 257 4.22 8.69 1.90
N HIS A 258 3.26 9.15 1.12
CA HIS A 258 2.23 8.29 0.59
C HIS A 258 2.48 8.09 -0.91
N ILE A 259 2.56 6.83 -1.34
CA ILE A 259 2.81 6.47 -2.73
C ILE A 259 1.46 6.16 -3.37
N LYS A 260 1.14 6.91 -4.42
CA LYS A 260 -0.05 6.70 -5.23
C LYS A 260 0.36 6.07 -6.55
N TYR A 261 -0.29 4.98 -6.93
CA TYR A 261 -0.06 4.35 -8.22
C TYR A 261 -1.39 3.90 -8.81
N GLU A 262 -1.63 4.29 -10.05
CA GLU A 262 -2.74 3.76 -10.85
C GLU A 262 -2.14 2.86 -11.91
N VAL A 263 -2.60 1.61 -11.96
CA VAL A 263 -2.11 0.63 -12.93
C VAL A 263 -2.53 1.10 -14.32
N PRO A 264 -1.57 1.45 -15.19
CA PRO A 264 -1.93 1.95 -16.51
C PRO A 264 -2.56 0.84 -17.33
N GLN A 265 -3.51 1.19 -18.21
CA GLN A 265 -4.13 0.26 -19.17
C GLN A 265 -3.09 -0.59 -19.90
N GLN A 266 -1.96 -0.01 -20.29
CA GLN A 266 -0.87 -0.74 -20.95
C GLN A 266 -0.29 -1.87 -20.07
N GLY A 267 -0.18 -1.65 -18.76
CA GLY A 267 0.26 -2.69 -17.82
C GLY A 267 -0.74 -3.84 -17.74
N ILE A 268 -2.03 -3.51 -17.70
CA ILE A 268 -3.12 -4.49 -17.76
C ILE A 268 -3.08 -5.27 -19.08
N LEU A 269 -2.96 -4.57 -20.21
CA LEU A 269 -2.95 -5.15 -21.56
C LEU A 269 -1.84 -6.18 -21.73
N ILE A 270 -0.64 -5.91 -21.22
CA ILE A 270 0.47 -6.85 -21.41
C ILE A 270 0.26 -8.11 -20.56
N PHE A 271 -0.21 -7.96 -19.32
CA PHE A 271 -0.62 -9.12 -18.52
C PHE A 271 -1.73 -9.91 -19.23
N ALA A 272 -2.78 -9.23 -19.67
CA ALA A 272 -3.91 -9.81 -20.40
C ALA A 272 -3.46 -10.55 -21.65
N THR A 273 -2.56 -9.98 -22.45
CA THR A 273 -2.05 -10.58 -23.69
C THR A 273 -1.42 -11.94 -23.41
N LEU A 274 -0.59 -12.05 -22.36
CA LEU A 274 0.07 -13.31 -22.01
C LEU A 274 -0.93 -14.38 -21.55
N ILE A 275 -1.88 -14.01 -20.70
CA ILE A 275 -2.87 -14.96 -20.19
C ILE A 275 -3.87 -15.36 -21.28
N ASN A 276 -4.29 -14.42 -22.11
CA ASN A 276 -5.23 -14.69 -23.21
C ASN A 276 -4.56 -15.56 -24.29
N GLN A 277 -3.27 -15.35 -24.56
CA GLN A 277 -2.50 -16.24 -25.45
C GLN A 277 -2.43 -17.66 -24.87
N TRP A 278 -2.12 -17.79 -23.57
CA TRP A 278 -2.15 -19.09 -22.89
C TRP A 278 -3.52 -19.78 -23.02
N LEU A 279 -4.59 -19.04 -22.76
CA LEU A 279 -5.95 -19.56 -22.83
C LEU A 279 -6.30 -19.99 -24.26
N ALA A 280 -5.86 -19.24 -25.27
CA ALA A 280 -6.05 -19.60 -26.67
C ALA A 280 -5.30 -20.88 -27.06
N ASP A 281 -4.08 -21.07 -26.55
CA ASP A 281 -3.23 -22.22 -26.88
C ASP A 281 -3.63 -23.50 -26.14
N THR A 282 -4.12 -23.37 -24.90
CA THR A 282 -4.38 -24.53 -24.02
C THR A 282 -5.87 -24.81 -23.79
N GLY A 283 -6.75 -23.83 -24.01
CA GLY A 283 -8.16 -23.91 -23.64
C GLY A 283 -8.44 -23.83 -22.13
N GLU A 284 -7.42 -23.60 -21.30
CA GLU A 284 -7.53 -23.56 -19.83
C GLU A 284 -6.96 -22.26 -19.24
N VAL A 285 -7.54 -21.80 -18.13
CA VAL A 285 -6.93 -20.72 -17.33
C VAL A 285 -5.65 -21.26 -16.68
N PRO A 286 -4.50 -20.58 -16.80
CA PRO A 286 -3.27 -21.05 -16.17
C PRO A 286 -3.41 -20.98 -14.64
N THR A 287 -2.82 -21.96 -13.94
CA THR A 287 -2.62 -21.87 -12.49
C THR A 287 -1.33 -21.11 -12.19
N TRP A 288 -1.17 -20.63 -10.96
CA TRP A 288 0.06 -19.96 -10.53
C TRP A 288 1.30 -20.85 -10.66
N GLU A 289 1.17 -22.15 -10.40
CA GLU A 289 2.24 -23.13 -10.58
C GLU A 289 2.62 -23.28 -12.06
N LYS A 290 1.63 -23.31 -12.96
CA LYS A 290 1.87 -23.37 -14.41
C LYS A 290 2.60 -22.11 -14.89
N ILE A 291 2.23 -20.92 -14.37
CA ILE A 291 2.92 -19.65 -14.68
C ILE A 291 4.37 -19.69 -14.22
N ILE A 292 4.61 -20.12 -12.98
CA ILE A 292 5.96 -20.22 -12.40
C ILE A 292 6.80 -21.23 -13.19
N ALA A 293 6.29 -22.43 -13.43
CA ALA A 293 6.99 -23.45 -14.21
C ALA A 293 7.33 -22.98 -15.63
N SER A 294 6.43 -22.23 -16.26
CA SER A 294 6.66 -21.68 -17.60
C SER A 294 7.73 -20.59 -17.59
N SER A 295 7.79 -19.75 -16.54
CA SER A 295 8.89 -18.80 -16.39
C SER A 295 10.24 -19.51 -16.24
N ASP A 296 10.32 -20.58 -15.45
CA ASP A 296 11.55 -21.38 -15.30
C ASP A 296 11.98 -22.07 -16.60
N GLN A 297 11.01 -22.56 -17.38
CA GLN A 297 11.25 -23.15 -18.70
C GLN A 297 11.71 -22.10 -19.73
N GLY A 298 11.14 -20.90 -19.72
CA GLY A 298 11.61 -19.79 -20.57
C GLY A 298 13.05 -19.34 -20.28
N TYR A 299 13.50 -19.49 -19.01
CA TYR A 299 14.89 -19.23 -18.63
C TYR A 299 15.87 -20.33 -19.08
N SER A 300 15.42 -21.58 -19.19
CA SER A 300 16.24 -22.71 -19.63
C SER A 300 16.20 -22.94 -21.15
N ASN A 301 15.06 -22.67 -21.79
CA ASN A 301 14.85 -22.73 -23.24
C ASN A 301 14.64 -21.32 -23.80
N LYS A 302 15.75 -20.61 -24.07
CA LYS A 302 15.78 -19.35 -24.85
C LYS A 302 15.28 -19.47 -26.30
N ALA A 303 14.62 -20.56 -26.68
CA ALA A 303 14.45 -20.97 -28.07
C ALA A 303 13.01 -21.06 -28.61
N THR A 304 11.95 -20.92 -27.78
CA THR A 304 10.59 -21.23 -28.28
C THR A 304 9.47 -20.23 -27.95
N MET A 305 9.70 -19.21 -27.12
CA MET A 305 9.00 -17.93 -27.30
C MET A 305 9.82 -17.10 -28.27
N SER A 306 9.20 -16.35 -29.20
CA SER A 306 9.98 -15.42 -30.02
C SER A 306 10.79 -14.55 -29.05
N SER A 307 12.11 -14.44 -29.24
CA SER A 307 12.95 -13.75 -28.25
C SER A 307 12.49 -12.30 -28.02
N GLU A 308 11.66 -11.76 -28.91
CA GLU A 308 10.98 -10.48 -28.76
C GLU A 308 9.86 -10.46 -27.71
N GLU A 309 8.99 -11.46 -27.60
CA GLU A 309 7.86 -11.44 -26.65
C GLU A 309 8.31 -11.57 -25.21
N TYR A 310 9.32 -12.42 -24.96
CA TYR A 310 9.94 -12.50 -23.64
C TYR A 310 10.78 -11.25 -23.33
N LYS A 311 11.52 -10.70 -24.32
CA LYS A 311 12.16 -9.39 -24.14
C LYS A 311 11.12 -8.28 -23.91
N LYS A 312 9.92 -8.38 -24.47
CA LYS A 312 8.81 -7.45 -24.21
C LYS A 312 8.22 -7.65 -22.83
N PHE A 313 8.09 -8.88 -22.32
CA PHE A 313 7.66 -9.15 -20.94
C PHE A 313 8.71 -8.75 -19.89
N ASP A 314 9.99 -9.07 -20.10
CA ASP A 314 11.07 -8.68 -19.20
C ASP A 314 11.35 -7.17 -19.32
N ALA A 315 11.32 -6.57 -20.52
CA ALA A 315 11.33 -5.12 -20.66
C ALA A 315 10.07 -4.48 -20.09
N MET A 316 8.90 -5.12 -20.17
CA MET A 316 7.66 -4.67 -19.55
C MET A 316 7.81 -4.68 -18.04
N MET A 317 8.21 -5.79 -17.42
CA MET A 317 8.46 -5.86 -15.98
C MET A 317 9.50 -4.80 -15.66
N ASN A 318 10.63 -4.71 -16.35
CA ASN A 318 11.61 -3.64 -16.13
C ASN A 318 11.11 -2.20 -16.42
N GLN A 319 10.04 -2.01 -17.21
CA GLN A 319 9.44 -0.71 -17.56
C GLN A 319 8.33 -0.30 -16.58
N LEU A 320 7.49 -1.24 -16.15
CA LEU A 320 6.58 -1.12 -15.01
C LEU A 320 7.37 -0.88 -13.71
N MET A 321 8.52 -1.55 -13.56
CA MET A 321 9.45 -1.43 -12.44
C MET A 321 10.41 -0.23 -12.58
N ARG A 322 10.44 0.43 -13.75
CA ARG A 322 11.07 1.76 -13.92
C ARG A 322 10.03 2.81 -13.58
N VAL A 323 9.77 3.02 -12.28
CA VAL A 323 9.45 4.39 -11.83
C VAL A 323 10.56 5.26 -12.41
N LYS A 324 10.22 6.27 -13.22
CA LYS A 324 11.22 7.10 -13.93
C LYS A 324 12.22 7.61 -12.89
N HIS A 325 13.37 6.93 -12.81
CA HIS A 325 14.43 7.26 -11.85
C HIS A 325 14.92 8.68 -12.09
N SER A 326 14.79 9.19 -13.32
CA SER A 326 14.99 10.59 -13.69
C SER A 326 14.07 11.53 -12.93
N ASP A 327 12.81 11.19 -12.75
CA ASP A 327 11.78 12.07 -12.21
C ASP A 327 11.85 12.07 -10.68
N LEU A 328 12.07 10.90 -10.06
CA LEU A 328 12.36 10.80 -8.64
C LEU A 328 13.69 11.49 -8.27
N LYS A 329 14.74 11.30 -9.08
CA LYS A 329 16.04 11.96 -8.87
C LYS A 329 15.95 13.47 -9.11
N ALA A 330 15.21 13.92 -10.13
CA ALA A 330 14.98 15.34 -10.38
C ALA A 330 14.19 16.00 -9.25
N LYS A 331 13.15 15.34 -8.72
CA LYS A 331 12.41 15.81 -7.53
C LYS A 331 13.31 15.90 -6.30
N LEU A 332 14.12 14.87 -6.02
CA LEU A 332 15.08 14.85 -4.91
C LEU A 332 16.16 15.95 -5.03
N GLU A 333 16.70 16.18 -6.23
CA GLU A 333 17.71 17.21 -6.46
C GLU A 333 17.12 18.64 -6.42
N ALA A 334 15.88 18.83 -6.89
CA ALA A 334 15.15 20.09 -6.73
C ALA A 334 14.90 20.41 -5.24
N GLU A 335 14.47 19.41 -4.46
CA GLU A 335 14.21 19.57 -3.03
C GLU A 335 15.49 19.88 -2.22
N LYS A 336 16.63 19.27 -2.58
CA LYS A 336 17.94 19.60 -1.98
C LYS A 336 18.36 21.05 -2.27
N LYS A 337 18.13 21.54 -3.49
CA LYS A 337 18.46 22.93 -3.87
C LYS A 337 17.62 23.94 -3.10
N ASP A 338 16.33 23.67 -2.91
CA ASP A 338 15.45 24.58 -2.16
C ASP A 338 15.76 24.62 -0.66
N LYS A 339 16.14 23.49 -0.05
CA LYS A 339 16.61 23.47 1.34
C LYS A 339 17.90 24.29 1.53
N LYS A 340 18.85 24.19 0.58
CA LYS A 340 20.09 24.96 0.61
C LYS A 340 19.84 26.47 0.45
N ARG A 341 18.85 26.87 -0.35
CA ARG A 341 18.43 28.28 -0.50
C ARG A 341 17.76 28.84 0.75
N LYS A 342 16.98 28.04 1.47
CA LYS A 342 16.31 28.47 2.72
C LYS A 342 17.30 28.59 3.89
N ALA A 343 18.34 27.76 3.95
CA ALA A 343 19.37 27.81 4.99
C ALA A 343 20.27 29.05 4.89
N ASN A 344 20.45 29.62 3.70
CA ASN A 344 21.35 30.76 3.47
C ASN A 344 20.66 32.12 3.47
N LYS A 345 19.36 32.23 3.84
CA LYS A 345 18.73 33.54 4.00
C LYS A 345 19.21 34.17 5.32
N PRO A 346 19.95 35.30 5.30
CA PRO A 346 20.34 35.97 6.53
C PRO A 346 19.08 36.50 7.22
N SER A 347 18.92 36.13 8.49
CA SER A 347 17.83 36.59 9.34
C SER A 347 17.94 38.11 9.51
N ALA A 348 17.03 38.84 8.87
CA ALA A 348 16.87 40.27 9.08
C ALA A 348 16.08 40.52 10.37
N SER A 349 16.72 40.34 11.54
CA SER A 349 16.26 40.96 12.79
C SER A 349 17.09 42.21 13.06
N GLY A 350 16.84 43.23 12.23
CA GLY A 350 17.27 44.61 12.48
C GLY A 350 16.52 45.19 13.67
N ARG A 351 17.20 45.18 14.81
CA ARG A 351 16.91 45.80 16.10
C ARG A 351 16.44 47.26 15.94
N ALA A 352 15.17 47.54 16.24
CA ALA A 352 14.68 48.91 16.44
C ALA A 352 15.01 49.36 17.87
N SER A 353 15.83 50.39 17.95
CA SER A 353 16.24 51.09 19.16
C SER A 353 15.10 51.86 19.80
N ARG A 354 15.03 51.71 21.12
CA ARG A 354 14.34 52.57 22.09
C ARG A 354 14.87 54.00 21.95
N GLU A 355 13.99 54.97 21.74
CA GLU A 355 14.25 56.36 22.08
C GLU A 355 13.15 56.85 23.03
N LYS A 356 13.62 57.52 24.09
CA LYS A 356 12.83 58.19 25.11
C LYS A 356 12.39 59.54 24.54
N ASP A 357 11.17 59.95 24.84
CA ASP A 357 10.87 61.21 25.55
C ASP A 357 9.47 61.12 26.17
#